data_AF-A0A0D9PH75-F1
#
_entry.id   AF-A0A0D9PH75-F1
#
_cell.length_a   1.000
_cell.length_b   1.000
_cell.length_c   1.000
_cell.angle_alpha   90.00
_cell.angle_beta   90.00
_cell.angle_gamma   90.00
#
_symmetry.space_group_name_H-M   'P 1'
#
loop_
_entity.id
_entity.type
_entity.pdbx_description
1 polymer ?
#
loop_
_entity_poly.entity_id
_entity_poly.type
_entity_poly.pdbx_seq_one_letter_code
_entity_poly.pdbx_strand_id
1 'polypeptide(L)'
;MATTLRRRAPRETQPVDDGSPTRKDSPAIEPTAHIHVVEKAPRATRKRRNTFIFLLGGICGLLAAGFFAKTNDLIDFPEIGELSMDSFFDVLPAGLIKDMRDLVQGEREVTDAYDSFSVGLKARSEGLHAHHPVIMVPGVISTGLESWGTANTSRQYFRKRLWGSWTMMRALVLDKELWKKHIMLDKKTGLDPPGVKLRAAQGFDATDFFITGYWIWNKIFENLATIGYDPTNSFTAAYDWRLSYQNLEVRDRYFSRLKSHIESAVEYDGEKVVLASHSMGSQVVYYFFHWVQSEQGGRGGEDWVDRHIGSWINISGCMLGAVKDLTAVLSGEMRDTAQLNAFAIYGLEKFLSKEERAEIFRAMPGISSMLPLGGNAVWGDLNWAPDDRPNQNFSYGSVLNFKIGANWTAPDKNMTVDGSMKYLFETTEDWYQKHVKNSYSHGVAHTAAEVEANEKDPNKWINPLETRLPNAPNLKIYCFYGVGKPTERAYYYRAPDQPASTRLKITIDTALTEGEVDHGVVMGEGDGTVNLLSTGYMCNRGWHMKRYNPGNSRITVVEMPHEPERFNPRGGPKTADHVDILGRQNLNELILRIAAGKGDTITDYVVSNIGEYADKVKIYEEDEQKAAAKS
;
A
#
# COMPACT_ATOMS: atom_id res chain seq x y z
N MET A 1 34.80 -9.98 78.13
CA MET A 1 36.09 -9.35 78.48
C MET A 1 35.98 -7.85 78.24
N ALA A 2 36.32 -7.07 79.27
CA ALA A 2 36.86 -5.70 79.31
C ALA A 2 36.40 -4.62 78.28
N THR A 3 35.40 -3.85 78.70
CA THR A 3 35.36 -2.39 78.95
C THR A 3 36.50 -1.41 78.55
N THR A 4 36.06 -0.14 78.35
CA THR A 4 36.74 1.19 78.56
C THR A 4 37.64 1.78 77.45
N LEU A 5 37.76 3.09 77.20
CA LEU A 5 37.05 4.38 77.45
C LEU A 5 37.96 5.50 76.86
N ARG A 6 37.38 6.57 76.28
CA ARG A 6 37.69 8.04 76.46
C ARG A 6 37.28 8.82 75.19
N ARG A 7 36.21 9.63 75.16
CA ARG A 7 35.84 10.93 75.82
C ARG A 7 36.45 12.21 75.18
N ARG A 8 35.52 12.96 74.53
CA ARG A 8 35.10 14.39 74.72
C ARG A 8 35.75 15.56 73.93
N ALA A 9 34.97 16.10 72.98
CA ALA A 9 34.24 17.42 72.94
C ALA A 9 35.06 18.75 72.85
N PRO A 10 34.51 19.90 72.34
CA PRO A 10 33.08 20.25 72.25
C PRO A 10 32.60 20.96 70.94
N ARG A 11 31.33 21.36 71.02
CA ARG A 11 30.33 21.83 70.04
C ARG A 11 30.13 23.34 70.23
N GLU A 12 29.90 24.11 69.17
CA GLU A 12 29.40 25.49 69.26
C GLU A 12 28.01 25.63 68.60
N THR A 13 27.02 25.76 69.49
CA THR A 13 25.81 26.61 69.48
C THR A 13 25.11 27.01 68.17
N GLN A 14 23.86 26.58 68.05
CA GLN A 14 22.76 27.33 67.43
C GLN A 14 22.15 28.33 68.43
N PRO A 15 21.38 29.33 67.94
CA PRO A 15 20.10 29.72 68.53
C PRO A 15 18.91 29.39 67.61
N VAL A 16 17.74 29.33 68.23
CA VAL A 16 16.53 28.57 67.88
C VAL A 16 15.32 29.51 67.70
N ASP A 17 14.36 29.03 66.89
CA ASP A 17 12.90 29.28 66.82
C ASP A 17 12.32 30.62 66.36
N ASP A 18 11.32 30.58 65.45
CA ASP A 18 9.94 30.23 65.84
C ASP A 18 9.00 29.96 64.63
N GLY A 19 8.02 29.04 64.77
CA GLY A 19 6.67 29.26 64.19
C GLY A 19 6.02 28.42 63.07
N SER A 20 5.92 27.08 63.17
CA SER A 20 4.75 26.23 62.76
C SER A 20 4.31 26.07 61.25
N PRO A 21 3.54 25.01 60.88
CA PRO A 21 3.76 24.24 59.63
C PRO A 21 2.71 24.42 58.52
N THR A 22 3.13 24.35 57.25
CA THR A 22 2.20 24.07 56.12
C THR A 22 2.81 23.18 55.03
N ARG A 23 2.02 22.15 54.68
CA ARG A 23 1.91 21.32 53.46
C ARG A 23 3.15 21.01 52.60
N LYS A 24 3.32 19.70 52.39
CA LYS A 24 4.12 19.06 51.32
C LYS A 24 3.74 19.61 49.94
N ASP A 25 4.73 20.07 49.19
CA ASP A 25 4.67 20.22 47.74
C ASP A 25 5.72 19.31 47.08
N SER A 26 5.24 18.49 46.14
CA SER A 26 6.01 17.66 45.22
C SER A 26 6.88 18.52 44.28
N PRO A 27 8.04 18.03 43.77
CA PRO A 27 8.78 18.77 42.76
C PRO A 27 8.01 18.82 41.44
N ALA A 28 8.08 19.99 40.80
CA ALA A 28 7.40 20.34 39.57
C ALA A 28 7.77 19.43 38.37
N ILE A 29 6.76 19.16 37.55
CA ILE A 29 6.86 18.48 36.25
C ILE A 29 7.57 19.44 35.27
N GLU A 30 8.71 19.04 34.73
CA GLU A 30 9.35 19.75 33.62
C GLU A 30 8.50 19.61 32.34
N PRO A 31 8.36 20.65 31.50
CA PRO A 31 7.62 20.57 30.26
C PRO A 31 8.37 19.69 29.25
N THR A 32 7.71 18.64 28.76
CA THR A 32 8.18 17.85 27.61
C THR A 32 8.36 18.76 26.41
N ALA A 33 9.58 18.81 25.86
CA ALA A 33 9.89 19.55 24.65
C ALA A 33 9.05 18.99 23.47
N HIS A 34 8.14 19.80 22.95
CA HIS A 34 7.50 19.55 21.66
C HIS A 34 8.59 19.65 20.56
N ILE A 35 8.88 18.54 19.89
CA ILE A 35 9.87 18.52 18.81
C ILE A 35 9.19 19.05 17.55
N HIS A 36 9.44 20.31 17.23
CA HIS A 36 9.23 20.85 15.88
C HIS A 36 10.38 20.40 14.99
N VAL A 37 10.15 19.42 14.11
CA VAL A 37 11.09 19.13 13.02
C VAL A 37 10.89 20.18 11.92
N VAL A 38 11.63 21.28 11.99
CA VAL A 38 11.75 22.28 10.92
C VAL A 38 13.17 22.25 10.40
N GLU A 39 13.40 21.70 9.20
CA GLU A 39 14.69 21.83 8.51
C GLU A 39 14.83 23.24 7.90
N LYS A 40 15.95 23.91 8.20
CA LYS A 40 16.36 25.16 7.56
C LYS A 40 16.85 24.91 6.13
N ALA A 41 16.41 25.75 5.20
CA ALA A 41 16.83 25.72 3.79
C ALA A 41 18.36 25.88 3.61
N PRO A 42 19.02 25.11 2.74
CA PRO A 42 20.45 25.28 2.45
C PRO A 42 20.69 26.46 1.49
N ARG A 43 21.75 27.23 1.77
CA ARG A 43 22.23 28.34 0.93
C ARG A 43 22.81 27.84 -0.40
N ALA A 44 22.49 28.57 -1.47
CA ALA A 44 22.98 28.32 -2.83
C ALA A 44 24.52 28.34 -2.92
N THR A 45 25.10 27.28 -3.50
CA THR A 45 26.50 27.23 -3.92
C THR A 45 26.64 27.10 -5.43
N ARG A 46 27.80 27.57 -5.91
CA ARG A 46 28.07 28.19 -7.20
C ARG A 46 28.40 27.15 -8.29
N LYS A 47 27.84 27.33 -9.49
CA LYS A 47 28.17 26.60 -10.75
C LYS A 47 29.68 26.46 -10.98
N ARG A 48 30.18 25.24 -11.22
CA ARG A 48 31.44 25.00 -11.95
C ARG A 48 31.29 23.82 -12.93
N ARG A 49 31.98 23.96 -14.07
CA ARG A 49 31.71 23.39 -15.41
C ARG A 49 32.10 21.91 -15.55
N ASN A 50 31.20 21.14 -16.17
CA ASN A 50 31.43 19.86 -16.83
C ASN A 50 32.04 20.09 -18.22
N THR A 51 33.26 19.60 -18.46
CA THR A 51 33.78 19.45 -19.84
C THR A 51 34.75 18.26 -20.00
N PHE A 52 35.05 17.49 -18.94
CA PHE A 52 36.05 16.42 -19.00
C PHE A 52 35.46 14.99 -19.11
N ILE A 53 34.16 14.80 -18.89
CA ILE A 53 33.52 13.47 -18.85
C ILE A 53 33.10 12.98 -20.25
N PHE A 54 32.97 13.87 -21.24
CA PHE A 54 32.49 13.49 -22.57
C PHE A 54 33.57 12.86 -23.47
N LEU A 55 34.85 13.07 -23.16
CA LEU A 55 35.98 12.57 -23.96
C LEU A 55 36.40 11.14 -23.60
N LEU A 56 36.07 10.66 -22.39
CA LEU A 56 36.39 9.30 -21.97
C LEU A 56 35.37 8.25 -22.46
N GLY A 57 34.10 8.66 -22.64
CA GLY A 57 33.04 7.78 -23.15
C GLY A 57 33.20 7.38 -24.63
N GLY A 58 33.83 8.24 -25.44
CA GLY A 58 34.04 7.97 -26.86
C GLY A 58 35.11 6.92 -27.18
N ILE A 59 36.07 6.69 -26.28
CA ILE A 59 37.18 5.75 -26.50
C ILE A 59 36.80 4.33 -26.05
N CYS A 60 35.96 4.19 -25.01
CA CYS A 60 35.46 2.88 -24.59
C CYS A 60 34.45 2.27 -25.58
N GLY A 61 33.69 3.09 -26.31
CA GLY A 61 32.72 2.62 -27.31
C GLY A 61 33.33 1.94 -28.54
N LEU A 62 34.57 2.31 -28.92
CA LEU A 62 35.26 1.75 -30.09
C LEU A 62 35.94 0.41 -29.83
N LEU A 63 36.22 0.05 -28.56
CA LEU A 63 36.82 -1.24 -28.20
C LEU A 63 35.77 -2.36 -28.06
N ALA A 64 34.51 -2.03 -27.76
CA ALA A 64 33.42 -3.01 -27.62
C ALA A 64 32.90 -3.55 -28.97
N ALA A 65 33.09 -2.82 -30.08
CA ALA A 65 32.62 -3.23 -31.40
C ALA A 65 33.54 -4.25 -32.12
N GLY A 66 34.80 -4.39 -31.67
CA GLY A 66 35.78 -5.30 -32.29
C GLY A 66 35.72 -6.75 -31.81
N PHE A 67 35.02 -7.04 -30.70
CA PHE A 67 35.05 -8.36 -30.06
C PHE A 67 33.90 -9.29 -30.48
N PHE A 68 32.86 -8.78 -31.15
CA PHE A 68 31.65 -9.55 -31.51
C PHE A 68 31.59 -10.06 -32.95
N ALA A 69 32.68 -9.97 -33.72
CA ALA A 69 32.76 -10.53 -35.07
C ALA A 69 33.58 -11.81 -35.10
N LYS A 70 32.99 -12.93 -34.63
CA LYS A 70 33.20 -14.34 -35.07
C LYS A 70 32.79 -15.31 -33.96
N THR A 71 31.70 -16.07 -34.18
CA THR A 71 31.72 -17.52 -34.42
C THR A 71 30.29 -18.04 -34.53
N ASN A 72 30.01 -18.76 -35.61
CA ASN A 72 28.96 -19.78 -35.69
C ASN A 72 29.47 -21.04 -34.96
N ASP A 73 28.59 -21.74 -34.24
CA ASP A 73 28.24 -23.13 -34.58
C ASP A 73 27.10 -23.67 -33.72
N LEU A 74 26.38 -24.63 -34.30
CA LEU A 74 25.23 -25.38 -33.78
C LEU A 74 25.51 -26.10 -32.46
N ILE A 75 24.50 -26.17 -31.58
CA ILE A 75 24.52 -27.06 -30.41
C ILE A 75 23.17 -27.80 -30.28
N ASP A 76 23.28 -29.12 -30.17
CA ASP A 76 22.24 -30.11 -29.88
C ASP A 76 21.87 -30.10 -28.38
N PHE A 77 20.60 -30.31 -28.03
CA PHE A 77 20.12 -30.26 -26.64
C PHE A 77 20.12 -31.65 -25.97
N PRO A 78 20.74 -31.85 -24.79
CA PRO A 78 20.46 -32.99 -23.93
C PRO A 78 19.36 -32.67 -22.90
N GLU A 79 18.64 -33.71 -22.47
CA GLU A 79 17.63 -33.70 -21.39
C GLU A 79 18.18 -33.05 -20.11
N ILE A 80 17.46 -32.06 -19.58
CA ILE A 80 17.92 -31.32 -18.40
C ILE A 80 17.08 -31.64 -17.16
N GLY A 81 17.69 -32.39 -16.25
CA GLY A 81 17.30 -32.48 -14.83
C GLY A 81 17.97 -31.39 -14.00
N GLU A 82 17.26 -30.95 -12.96
CA GLU A 82 17.63 -30.04 -11.85
C GLU A 82 18.62 -28.90 -12.14
N LEU A 83 18.10 -27.66 -12.18
CA LEU A 83 18.82 -26.50 -12.70
C LEU A 83 18.89 -25.31 -11.73
N SER A 84 20.09 -24.73 -11.63
CA SER A 84 20.46 -23.45 -10.99
C SER A 84 20.09 -22.23 -11.85
N MET A 85 20.20 -21.01 -11.28
CA MET A 85 19.91 -19.71 -11.91
C MET A 85 20.59 -19.50 -13.27
N ASP A 86 21.78 -20.08 -13.49
CA ASP A 86 22.59 -19.82 -14.69
C ASP A 86 21.95 -20.38 -15.97
N SER A 87 21.35 -21.57 -15.88
CA SER A 87 20.67 -22.22 -17.01
C SER A 87 19.36 -21.55 -17.45
N PHE A 88 18.79 -20.68 -16.61
CA PHE A 88 17.58 -19.93 -16.96
C PHE A 88 17.89 -18.76 -17.88
N PHE A 89 19.07 -18.13 -17.71
CA PHE A 89 19.51 -17.05 -18.59
C PHE A 89 19.64 -17.54 -20.04
N ASP A 90 20.02 -18.79 -20.25
CA ASP A 90 20.19 -19.36 -21.60
C ASP A 90 18.88 -19.54 -22.39
N VAL A 91 17.72 -19.54 -21.71
CA VAL A 91 16.39 -19.74 -22.34
C VAL A 91 15.66 -18.41 -22.57
N LEU A 92 16.19 -17.29 -22.07
CA LEU A 92 15.60 -15.97 -22.23
C LEU A 92 16.17 -15.22 -23.44
N PRO A 93 15.38 -14.38 -24.13
CA PRO A 93 15.90 -13.51 -25.17
C PRO A 93 17.04 -12.61 -24.64
N ALA A 94 18.09 -12.40 -25.43
CA ALA A 94 19.29 -11.66 -24.99
C ALA A 94 19.02 -10.25 -24.43
N GLY A 95 18.02 -9.53 -24.96
CA GLY A 95 17.60 -8.24 -24.42
C GLY A 95 17.04 -8.33 -23.00
N LEU A 96 16.31 -9.40 -22.68
CA LEU A 96 15.72 -9.64 -21.36
C LEU A 96 16.80 -9.97 -20.32
N ILE A 97 17.82 -10.76 -20.69
CA ILE A 97 18.94 -11.08 -19.80
C ILE A 97 19.67 -9.82 -19.36
N LYS A 98 19.92 -8.89 -20.30
CA LYS A 98 20.63 -7.65 -20.02
C LYS A 98 19.82 -6.76 -19.06
N ASP A 99 18.55 -6.52 -19.37
CA ASP A 99 17.67 -5.69 -18.54
C ASP A 99 17.49 -6.29 -17.13
N MET A 100 17.44 -7.62 -17.00
CA MET A 100 17.41 -8.31 -15.70
C MET A 100 18.68 -8.11 -14.88
N ARG A 101 19.86 -8.19 -15.51
CA ARG A 101 21.14 -7.96 -14.83
C ARG A 101 21.24 -6.52 -14.35
N ASP A 102 20.82 -5.57 -15.19
CA ASP A 102 20.84 -4.14 -14.86
C ASP A 102 19.89 -3.82 -13.69
N LEU A 103 18.71 -4.45 -13.61
CA LEU A 103 17.77 -4.32 -12.48
C LEU A 103 18.37 -4.85 -11.17
N VAL A 104 18.87 -6.09 -11.18
CA VAL A 104 19.45 -6.73 -9.98
C VAL A 104 20.67 -5.97 -9.48
N GLN A 105 21.50 -5.44 -10.38
CA GLN A 105 22.65 -4.60 -10.02
C GLN A 105 22.21 -3.26 -9.44
N GLY A 106 21.31 -2.54 -10.11
CA GLY A 106 20.83 -1.23 -9.64
C GLY A 106 20.13 -1.30 -8.28
N GLU A 107 19.38 -2.37 -8.02
CA GLU A 107 18.71 -2.57 -6.74
C GLU A 107 19.66 -2.98 -5.60
N ARG A 108 20.68 -3.79 -5.89
CA ARG A 108 21.76 -4.09 -4.92
C ARG A 108 22.53 -2.82 -4.57
N GLU A 109 22.91 -2.02 -5.57
CA GLU A 109 23.59 -0.75 -5.34
C GLU A 109 22.75 0.21 -4.49
N VAL A 110 21.44 0.27 -4.66
CA VAL A 110 20.55 1.11 -3.82
C VAL A 110 20.41 0.56 -2.41
N THR A 111 20.31 -0.76 -2.26
CA THR A 111 20.24 -1.41 -0.95
C THR A 111 21.51 -1.14 -0.15
N ASP A 112 22.67 -1.17 -0.82
CA ASP A 112 24.00 -0.93 -0.25
C ASP A 112 24.34 0.57 -0.10
N ALA A 113 23.77 1.47 -0.92
CA ALA A 113 24.09 2.90 -0.94
C ALA A 113 23.52 3.69 0.25
N TYR A 114 22.46 3.20 0.91
CA TYR A 114 21.94 3.79 2.14
C TYR A 114 22.13 2.80 3.28
N ASP A 115 22.76 3.26 4.37
CA ASP A 115 22.84 2.49 5.61
C ASP A 115 21.42 2.20 6.12
N SER A 116 20.93 1.00 5.77
CA SER A 116 19.65 0.43 6.12
C SER A 116 19.26 0.64 7.58
N PHE A 117 20.24 0.59 8.48
CA PHE A 117 20.05 0.61 9.92
C PHE A 117 20.18 2.00 10.52
N SER A 118 20.58 3.01 9.75
CA SER A 118 20.92 4.35 10.26
C SER A 118 19.79 5.01 11.07
N VAL A 119 18.54 4.89 10.60
CA VAL A 119 17.37 5.45 11.29
C VAL A 119 17.14 4.74 12.62
N GLY A 120 17.25 3.42 12.62
CA GLY A 120 17.11 2.58 13.79
C GLY A 120 18.22 2.78 14.83
N LEU A 121 19.47 2.89 14.38
CA LEU A 121 20.62 3.20 15.24
C LEU A 121 20.48 4.58 15.89
N LYS A 122 19.99 5.58 15.13
CA LYS A 122 19.63 6.90 15.68
C LYS A 122 18.52 6.76 16.74
N ALA A 123 17.43 6.08 16.44
CA ALA A 123 16.32 5.84 17.37
C ALA A 123 16.79 5.16 18.67
N ARG A 124 17.65 4.14 18.56
CA ARG A 124 18.27 3.49 19.72
C ARG A 124 19.14 4.46 20.53
N SER A 125 19.90 5.33 19.86
CA SER A 125 20.72 6.35 20.55
C SER A 125 19.87 7.39 21.29
N GLU A 126 18.63 7.61 20.85
CA GLU A 126 17.62 8.43 21.53
C GLU A 126 16.92 7.68 22.68
N GLY A 127 17.30 6.43 22.94
CA GLY A 127 16.73 5.59 24.02
C GLY A 127 15.43 4.89 23.64
N LEU A 128 15.11 4.78 22.34
CA LEU A 128 13.97 3.98 21.89
C LEU A 128 14.32 2.48 21.92
N HIS A 129 13.38 1.71 22.45
CA HIS A 129 13.44 0.25 22.57
C HIS A 129 12.07 -0.33 22.21
N ALA A 130 12.03 -1.61 21.83
CA ALA A 130 10.79 -2.33 21.62
C ALA A 130 9.87 -2.23 22.84
N HIS A 131 8.62 -1.84 22.62
CA HIS A 131 7.62 -1.64 23.69
C HIS A 131 6.33 -2.37 23.36
N HIS A 132 5.70 -2.05 22.23
CA HIS A 132 4.50 -2.74 21.76
C HIS A 132 4.85 -3.87 20.81
N PRO A 133 4.15 -5.02 20.83
CA PRO A 133 4.24 -5.98 19.74
C PRO A 133 3.78 -5.35 18.43
N VAL A 134 4.50 -5.61 17.33
CA VAL A 134 4.23 -5.00 16.01
C VAL A 134 3.76 -6.06 15.02
N ILE A 135 2.57 -5.87 14.46
CA ILE A 135 2.05 -6.72 13.39
C ILE A 135 1.95 -5.93 12.09
N MET A 136 2.57 -6.44 11.04
CA MET A 136 2.57 -5.83 9.71
C MET A 136 1.58 -6.54 8.78
N VAL A 137 0.70 -5.76 8.15
CA VAL A 137 -0.31 -6.21 7.20
C VAL A 137 0.04 -5.66 5.81
N PRO A 138 0.56 -6.51 4.91
CA PRO A 138 1.10 -6.08 3.62
C PRO A 138 -0.02 -5.66 2.63
N GLY A 139 0.34 -4.97 1.55
CA GLY A 139 -0.58 -4.52 0.50
C GLY A 139 -0.87 -5.58 -0.58
N VAL A 140 -1.61 -5.17 -1.61
CA VAL A 140 -1.84 -6.00 -2.81
C VAL A 140 -0.51 -6.42 -3.44
N ILE A 141 -0.46 -7.61 -4.05
CA ILE A 141 0.70 -8.20 -4.75
C ILE A 141 2.00 -8.40 -3.95
N SER A 142 2.09 -7.89 -2.73
CA SER A 142 3.33 -7.81 -1.96
C SER A 142 3.69 -9.07 -1.17
N THR A 143 2.75 -10.02 -1.07
CA THR A 143 2.99 -11.34 -0.48
C THR A 143 3.26 -12.38 -1.55
N GLY A 144 4.37 -13.11 -1.43
CA GLY A 144 4.68 -14.24 -2.31
C GLY A 144 3.63 -15.36 -2.21
N LEU A 145 3.29 -16.00 -3.32
CA LEU A 145 2.30 -17.10 -3.35
C LEU A 145 2.97 -18.42 -3.74
N GLU A 146 2.89 -19.41 -2.85
CA GLU A 146 3.52 -20.71 -2.98
C GLU A 146 2.51 -21.79 -3.38
N SER A 147 2.90 -22.69 -4.29
CA SER A 147 2.07 -23.83 -4.67
C SER A 147 2.16 -24.98 -3.69
N TRP A 148 0.99 -25.48 -3.29
CA TRP A 148 0.77 -26.64 -2.43
C TRP A 148 -0.02 -27.74 -3.15
N GLY A 149 -0.18 -27.62 -4.47
CA GLY A 149 -0.94 -28.56 -5.28
C GLY A 149 -0.17 -29.86 -5.54
N THR A 150 -0.84 -31.00 -5.43
CA THR A 150 -0.25 -32.34 -5.63
C THR A 150 -0.72 -33.04 -6.91
N ALA A 151 -1.66 -32.42 -7.63
CA ALA A 151 -2.11 -32.86 -8.95
C ALA A 151 -0.95 -32.85 -9.96
N ASN A 152 -1.01 -33.67 -11.00
CA ASN A 152 0.07 -33.78 -11.99
C ASN A 152 0.49 -32.43 -12.58
N THR A 153 -0.47 -31.53 -12.83
CA THR A 153 -0.22 -30.19 -13.36
C THR A 153 0.42 -29.23 -12.35
N SER A 154 0.32 -29.49 -11.04
CA SER A 154 0.85 -28.62 -9.98
C SER A 154 2.10 -29.19 -9.29
N ARG A 155 2.34 -30.50 -9.40
CA ARG A 155 3.40 -31.21 -8.66
C ARG A 155 4.79 -30.65 -8.93
N GLN A 156 5.08 -30.24 -10.17
CA GLN A 156 6.37 -29.62 -10.54
C GLN A 156 6.64 -28.28 -9.84
N TYR A 157 5.58 -27.63 -9.34
CA TYR A 157 5.61 -26.36 -8.64
C TYR A 157 5.44 -26.51 -7.12
N PHE A 158 5.34 -27.73 -6.60
CA PHE A 158 5.15 -27.95 -5.15
C PHE A 158 6.23 -27.22 -4.33
N ARG A 159 5.79 -26.40 -3.38
CA ARG A 159 6.60 -25.49 -2.54
C ARG A 159 7.47 -24.50 -3.32
N LYS A 160 7.11 -24.18 -4.56
CA LYS A 160 7.72 -23.10 -5.32
C LYS A 160 6.77 -21.90 -5.38
N ARG A 161 7.34 -20.70 -5.31
CA ARG A 161 6.60 -19.44 -5.39
C ARG A 161 6.18 -19.16 -6.83
N LEU A 162 4.88 -19.27 -7.13
CA LEU A 162 4.30 -18.92 -8.44
C LEU A 162 3.94 -17.43 -8.55
N TRP A 163 4.17 -16.66 -7.49
CA TRP A 163 4.15 -15.20 -7.47
C TRP A 163 5.33 -14.67 -6.66
N GLY A 164 6.06 -13.68 -7.19
CA GLY A 164 7.21 -13.07 -6.50
C GLY A 164 8.45 -13.97 -6.45
N SER A 165 8.77 -14.68 -7.55
CA SER A 165 10.04 -15.44 -7.64
C SER A 165 10.46 -15.74 -9.08
N TRP A 166 11.68 -16.24 -9.28
CA TRP A 166 12.12 -16.75 -10.59
C TRP A 166 11.30 -17.92 -11.11
N THR A 167 10.66 -18.71 -10.23
CA THR A 167 9.77 -19.78 -10.69
C THR A 167 8.54 -19.20 -11.41
N MET A 168 8.03 -18.05 -10.95
CA MET A 168 6.94 -17.33 -11.64
C MET A 168 7.36 -16.95 -13.06
N MET A 169 8.52 -16.30 -13.22
CA MET A 169 9.01 -15.87 -14.53
C MET A 169 9.23 -17.05 -15.47
N ARG A 170 9.82 -18.13 -14.97
CA ARG A 170 10.00 -19.37 -15.74
C ARG A 170 8.65 -19.97 -16.17
N ALA A 171 7.68 -20.02 -15.27
CA ALA A 171 6.35 -20.56 -15.59
C ALA A 171 5.62 -19.67 -16.61
N LEU A 172 5.71 -18.35 -16.50
CA LEU A 172 5.14 -17.39 -17.46
C LEU A 172 5.69 -17.58 -18.89
N VAL A 173 7.00 -17.81 -19.00
CA VAL A 173 7.68 -17.96 -20.30
C VAL A 173 7.44 -19.35 -20.91
N LEU A 174 7.58 -20.41 -20.11
CA LEU A 174 7.58 -21.78 -20.61
C LEU A 174 6.17 -22.40 -20.68
N ASP A 175 5.27 -21.99 -19.78
CA ASP A 175 3.93 -22.58 -19.67
C ASP A 175 2.92 -21.54 -19.12
N LYS A 176 2.69 -20.50 -19.93
CA LYS A 176 1.80 -19.39 -19.63
C LYS A 176 0.41 -19.84 -19.19
N GLU A 177 -0.19 -20.79 -19.92
CA GLU A 177 -1.55 -21.27 -19.64
C GLU A 177 -1.63 -21.97 -18.28
N LEU A 178 -0.62 -22.77 -17.94
CA LEU A 178 -0.57 -23.41 -16.64
C LEU A 178 -0.32 -22.41 -15.52
N TRP A 179 0.56 -21.42 -15.70
CA TRP A 179 0.75 -20.35 -14.73
C TRP A 179 -0.54 -19.57 -14.51
N LYS A 180 -1.21 -19.18 -15.61
CA LYS A 180 -2.49 -18.48 -15.58
C LYS A 180 -3.56 -19.27 -14.83
N LYS A 181 -3.65 -20.59 -15.06
CA LYS A 181 -4.55 -21.48 -14.31
C LYS A 181 -4.23 -21.53 -12.81
N HIS A 182 -2.97 -21.43 -12.41
CA HIS A 182 -2.60 -21.41 -10.99
C HIS A 182 -2.95 -20.07 -10.33
N ILE A 183 -2.72 -18.97 -11.04
CA ILE A 183 -2.84 -17.64 -10.46
C ILE A 183 -4.28 -17.13 -10.43
N MET A 184 -5.12 -17.53 -11.39
CA MET A 184 -6.54 -17.20 -11.37
C MET A 184 -7.29 -18.00 -10.31
N LEU A 185 -8.24 -17.37 -9.63
CA LEU A 185 -9.20 -18.09 -8.81
C LEU A 185 -10.33 -18.65 -9.69
N ASP A 186 -11.03 -19.65 -9.16
CA ASP A 186 -12.18 -20.22 -9.81
C ASP A 186 -13.28 -19.17 -9.97
N LYS A 187 -13.69 -18.95 -11.22
CA LYS A 187 -14.65 -17.91 -11.60
C LYS A 187 -16.01 -18.05 -10.92
N LYS A 188 -16.39 -19.23 -10.40
CA LYS A 188 -17.68 -19.44 -9.75
C LYS A 188 -17.60 -19.28 -8.24
N THR A 189 -16.58 -19.86 -7.61
CA THR A 189 -16.45 -19.95 -6.16
C THR A 189 -15.60 -18.83 -5.56
N GLY A 190 -14.71 -18.20 -6.34
CA GLY A 190 -13.74 -17.23 -5.85
C GLY A 190 -12.66 -17.85 -4.96
N LEU A 191 -12.48 -19.19 -5.06
CA LEU A 191 -11.48 -19.99 -4.34
C LEU A 191 -10.49 -20.63 -5.32
N ASP A 192 -9.59 -21.48 -4.84
CA ASP A 192 -8.63 -22.16 -5.72
C ASP A 192 -9.35 -23.05 -6.77
N PRO A 193 -8.92 -23.03 -8.05
CA PRO A 193 -9.44 -23.94 -9.05
C PRO A 193 -9.19 -25.42 -8.71
N PRO A 194 -10.04 -26.36 -9.19
CA PRO A 194 -9.81 -27.78 -8.98
C PRO A 194 -8.42 -28.25 -9.41
N GLY A 195 -7.73 -28.94 -8.50
CA GLY A 195 -6.38 -29.44 -8.71
C GLY A 195 -5.26 -28.41 -8.50
N VAL A 196 -5.58 -27.15 -8.26
CA VAL A 196 -4.65 -26.09 -7.87
C VAL A 196 -4.78 -25.82 -6.38
N LYS A 197 -3.67 -25.50 -5.72
CA LYS A 197 -3.66 -25.02 -4.34
C LYS A 197 -2.54 -24.02 -4.18
N LEU A 198 -2.86 -22.75 -3.99
CA LEU A 198 -1.87 -21.69 -3.75
C LEU A 198 -2.08 -21.11 -2.35
N ARG A 199 -0.99 -20.87 -1.61
CA ARG A 199 -1.03 -20.29 -0.27
C ARG A 199 -0.06 -19.11 -0.18
N ALA A 200 -0.42 -18.13 0.63
CA ALA A 200 0.50 -17.07 1.01
C ALA A 200 1.75 -17.68 1.66
N ALA A 201 2.93 -17.23 1.22
CA ALA A 201 4.15 -17.45 1.98
C ALA A 201 3.97 -16.88 3.40
N GLN A 202 4.73 -17.41 4.36
CA GLN A 202 4.61 -17.05 5.77
C GLN A 202 5.96 -16.56 6.32
N GLY A 203 5.91 -15.75 7.38
CA GLY A 203 7.09 -15.12 7.98
C GLY A 203 7.54 -13.86 7.24
N PHE A 204 8.65 -13.26 7.69
CA PHE A 204 9.21 -12.02 7.14
C PHE A 204 9.59 -12.15 5.66
N ASP A 205 10.23 -13.27 5.29
CA ASP A 205 10.58 -13.63 3.91
C ASP A 205 9.40 -13.62 2.90
N ALA A 206 8.16 -13.59 3.39
CA ALA A 206 6.97 -13.47 2.56
C ALA A 206 6.77 -12.07 1.97
N THR A 207 7.31 -11.04 2.62
CA THR A 207 7.08 -9.62 2.32
C THR A 207 8.35 -8.76 2.29
N ASP A 208 9.52 -9.30 2.65
CA ASP A 208 10.80 -8.58 2.60
C ASP A 208 11.10 -8.04 1.19
N PHE A 209 11.02 -8.94 0.21
CA PHE A 209 11.31 -8.68 -1.20
C PHE A 209 10.21 -9.27 -2.07
N PHE A 210 9.77 -8.51 -3.08
CA PHE A 210 8.84 -9.03 -4.08
C PHE A 210 9.52 -10.07 -4.97
N ILE A 211 10.69 -9.73 -5.50
CA ILE A 211 11.66 -10.59 -6.18
C ILE A 211 13.04 -10.16 -5.66
N THR A 212 14.05 -11.04 -5.71
CA THR A 212 15.43 -10.69 -5.33
C THR A 212 15.86 -9.35 -5.95
N GLY A 213 16.18 -8.38 -5.09
CA GLY A 213 16.50 -6.99 -5.47
C GLY A 213 15.39 -5.99 -5.11
N TYR A 214 14.12 -6.35 -5.29
CA TYR A 214 12.99 -5.42 -5.13
C TYR A 214 12.46 -5.48 -3.70
N TRP A 215 12.97 -4.60 -2.83
CA TRP A 215 12.56 -4.55 -1.42
C TRP A 215 11.14 -3.94 -1.26
N ILE A 216 10.42 -4.40 -0.24
CA ILE A 216 9.11 -3.83 0.15
C ILE A 216 9.16 -3.40 1.62
N TRP A 217 9.26 -4.36 2.55
CA TRP A 217 9.25 -4.09 4.00
C TRP A 217 10.64 -4.16 4.65
N ASN A 218 11.66 -4.60 3.91
CA ASN A 218 12.99 -4.88 4.44
C ASN A 218 13.60 -3.71 5.25
N LYS A 219 13.49 -2.47 4.76
CA LYS A 219 14.00 -1.28 5.46
C LYS A 219 13.30 -1.05 6.82
N ILE A 220 12.00 -1.36 6.93
CA ILE A 220 11.26 -1.28 8.19
C ILE A 220 11.74 -2.37 9.15
N PHE A 221 11.94 -3.61 8.67
CA PHE A 221 12.45 -4.70 9.49
C PHE A 221 13.85 -4.43 10.03
N GLU A 222 14.77 -3.97 9.18
CA GLU A 222 16.14 -3.62 9.58
C GLU A 222 16.13 -2.57 10.69
N ASN A 223 15.30 -1.53 10.56
CA ASN A 223 15.18 -0.48 11.55
C ASN A 223 14.49 -0.94 12.85
N LEU A 224 13.41 -1.74 12.76
CA LEU A 224 12.78 -2.34 13.95
C LEU A 224 13.76 -3.25 14.71
N ALA A 225 14.57 -4.03 13.99
CA ALA A 225 15.56 -4.92 14.59
C ALA A 225 16.59 -4.16 15.43
N THR A 226 16.99 -2.94 15.03
CA THR A 226 17.95 -2.15 15.81
C THR A 226 17.48 -1.79 17.22
N ILE A 227 16.16 -1.65 17.44
CA ILE A 227 15.57 -1.29 18.73
C ILE A 227 15.07 -2.50 19.51
N GLY A 228 15.32 -3.72 19.01
CA GLY A 228 15.05 -4.97 19.73
C GLY A 228 13.83 -5.76 19.24
N TYR A 229 13.33 -5.49 18.03
CA TYR A 229 12.31 -6.34 17.42
C TYR A 229 12.92 -7.55 16.71
N ASP A 230 12.25 -8.69 16.85
CA ASP A 230 12.60 -9.94 16.18
C ASP A 230 11.31 -10.78 15.98
N PRO A 231 11.38 -12.03 15.46
CA PRO A 231 10.20 -12.85 15.26
C PRO A 231 9.37 -13.21 16.51
N THR A 232 9.84 -12.88 17.72
CA THR A 232 9.12 -13.16 18.97
C THR A 232 8.12 -12.07 19.35
N ASN A 233 8.41 -10.80 19.01
CA ASN A 233 7.59 -9.62 19.34
C ASN A 233 7.14 -8.83 18.09
N SER A 234 7.43 -9.35 16.90
CA SER A 234 6.92 -8.82 15.64
C SER A 234 6.47 -9.92 14.70
N PHE A 235 5.46 -9.63 13.89
CA PHE A 235 4.84 -10.60 13.00
C PHE A 235 4.37 -9.98 11.69
N THR A 236 4.54 -10.71 10.60
CA THR A 236 3.97 -10.35 9.30
C THR A 236 2.73 -11.19 9.05
N ALA A 237 1.56 -10.54 9.04
CA ALA A 237 0.27 -11.15 8.73
C ALA A 237 0.10 -11.28 7.21
N ALA A 238 0.96 -12.09 6.58
CA ALA A 238 0.92 -12.35 5.15
C ALA A 238 -0.35 -13.11 4.74
N TYR A 239 -0.98 -12.67 3.65
CA TYR A 239 -2.25 -13.22 3.16
C TYR A 239 -2.30 -13.32 1.64
N ASP A 240 -3.27 -14.08 1.12
CA ASP A 240 -3.49 -14.19 -0.31
C ASP A 240 -4.36 -13.04 -0.80
N TRP A 241 -3.69 -11.99 -1.26
CA TRP A 241 -4.27 -10.75 -1.79
C TRP A 241 -5.21 -10.94 -2.99
N ARG A 242 -5.31 -12.15 -3.57
CA ARG A 242 -6.24 -12.44 -4.67
C ARG A 242 -7.68 -12.66 -4.18
N LEU A 243 -7.84 -13.14 -2.94
CA LEU A 243 -9.14 -13.53 -2.41
C LEU A 243 -9.99 -12.33 -2.02
N SER A 244 -11.31 -12.49 -2.08
CA SER A 244 -12.19 -11.57 -1.35
C SER A 244 -11.97 -11.68 0.15
N TYR A 245 -12.24 -10.61 0.89
CA TYR A 245 -11.93 -10.58 2.33
C TYR A 245 -12.73 -11.64 3.11
N GLN A 246 -13.97 -11.89 2.72
CA GLN A 246 -14.76 -13.01 3.25
C GLN A 246 -14.06 -14.36 2.99
N ASN A 247 -13.53 -14.55 1.78
CA ASN A 247 -12.84 -15.79 1.42
C ASN A 247 -11.46 -15.93 2.09
N LEU A 248 -10.83 -14.85 2.57
CA LEU A 248 -9.63 -14.95 3.42
C LEU A 248 -9.91 -15.77 4.68
N GLU A 249 -11.08 -15.58 5.30
CA GLU A 249 -11.49 -16.40 6.44
C GLU A 249 -11.94 -17.80 6.01
N VAL A 250 -12.80 -17.91 4.99
CA VAL A 250 -13.35 -19.21 4.55
C VAL A 250 -12.25 -20.18 4.14
N ARG A 251 -11.27 -19.72 3.35
CA ARG A 251 -10.21 -20.59 2.80
C ARG A 251 -9.04 -20.78 3.74
N ASP A 252 -8.56 -19.69 4.33
CA ASP A 252 -7.25 -19.66 5.00
C ASP A 252 -7.35 -19.45 6.52
N ARG A 253 -8.55 -19.21 7.05
CA ARG A 253 -8.76 -18.83 8.46
C ARG A 253 -7.94 -17.61 8.85
N TYR A 254 -7.72 -16.70 7.90
CA TYR A 254 -6.78 -15.60 8.05
C TYR A 254 -7.11 -14.72 9.25
N PHE A 255 -8.36 -14.28 9.37
CA PHE A 255 -8.76 -13.40 10.48
C PHE A 255 -8.80 -14.13 11.81
N SER A 256 -9.23 -15.39 11.83
CA SER A 256 -9.13 -16.22 13.04
C SER A 256 -7.68 -16.35 13.53
N ARG A 257 -6.73 -16.59 12.61
CA ARG A 257 -5.30 -16.68 12.93
C ARG A 257 -4.73 -15.35 13.39
N LEU A 258 -5.09 -14.25 12.73
CA LEU A 258 -4.68 -12.90 13.10
C LEU A 258 -5.18 -12.53 14.50
N LYS A 259 -6.46 -12.79 14.79
CA LYS A 259 -7.06 -12.62 16.12
C LYS A 259 -6.28 -13.39 17.19
N SER A 260 -6.06 -14.69 17.00
CA SER A 260 -5.33 -15.51 17.97
C SER A 260 -3.89 -15.04 18.18
N HIS A 261 -3.22 -14.57 17.12
CA HIS A 261 -1.87 -14.03 17.24
C HIS A 261 -1.86 -12.72 18.05
N ILE A 262 -2.81 -11.82 17.81
CA ILE A 262 -2.97 -10.57 18.58
C ILE A 262 -3.25 -10.88 20.05
N GLU A 263 -4.22 -11.77 20.34
CA GLU A 263 -4.57 -12.14 21.73
C GLU A 263 -3.36 -12.75 22.45
N SER A 264 -2.59 -13.60 21.77
CA SER A 264 -1.38 -14.20 22.34
C SER A 264 -0.29 -13.15 22.60
N ALA A 265 -0.07 -12.22 21.67
CA ALA A 265 0.93 -11.15 21.83
C ALA A 265 0.60 -10.25 23.02
N VAL A 266 -0.67 -9.87 23.18
CA VAL A 266 -1.13 -9.06 24.33
C VAL A 266 -0.98 -9.83 25.64
N GLU A 267 -1.30 -11.13 25.66
CA GLU A 267 -1.15 -11.96 26.86
C GLU A 267 0.32 -12.14 27.29
N TYR A 268 1.24 -12.29 26.33
CA TYR A 268 2.66 -12.52 26.63
C TYR A 268 3.41 -11.24 27.00
N ASP A 269 3.19 -10.16 26.26
CA ASP A 269 3.94 -8.92 26.44
C ASP A 269 3.25 -7.96 27.44
N GLY A 270 1.96 -8.17 27.73
CA GLY A 270 1.16 -7.29 28.59
C GLY A 270 0.83 -5.93 27.97
N GLU A 271 1.17 -5.74 26.70
CA GLU A 271 1.04 -4.49 25.96
C GLU A 271 0.11 -4.65 24.75
N LYS A 272 -0.65 -3.59 24.44
CA LYS A 272 -1.51 -3.58 23.25
C LYS A 272 -0.66 -3.57 21.98
N VAL A 273 -1.16 -4.23 20.93
CA VAL A 273 -0.47 -4.37 19.65
C VAL A 273 -0.52 -3.09 18.81
N VAL A 274 0.57 -2.83 18.07
CA VAL A 274 0.61 -1.87 16.96
C VAL A 274 0.38 -2.61 15.65
N LEU A 275 -0.69 -2.27 14.93
CA LEU A 275 -0.95 -2.76 13.58
C LEU A 275 -0.37 -1.78 12.57
N ALA A 276 0.62 -2.19 11.78
CA ALA A 276 1.15 -1.40 10.66
C ALA A 276 0.65 -1.98 9.34
N SER A 277 -0.12 -1.21 8.58
CA SER A 277 -0.72 -1.65 7.32
C SER A 277 -0.25 -0.78 6.16
N HIS A 278 -0.13 -1.36 4.97
CA HIS A 278 0.21 -0.63 3.75
C HIS A 278 -0.82 -0.84 2.66
N SER A 279 -1.20 0.22 1.95
CA SER A 279 -2.03 0.13 0.73
C SER A 279 -3.34 -0.65 0.99
N MET A 280 -3.64 -1.68 0.19
CA MET A 280 -4.78 -2.58 0.37
C MET A 280 -4.82 -3.26 1.76
N GLY A 281 -3.67 -3.45 2.40
CA GLY A 281 -3.58 -4.00 3.76
C GLY A 281 -4.32 -3.16 4.79
N SER A 282 -4.46 -1.85 4.55
CA SER A 282 -5.24 -0.95 5.42
C SER A 282 -6.74 -1.23 5.33
N GLN A 283 -7.25 -1.57 4.14
CA GLN A 283 -8.64 -2.04 4.00
C GLN A 283 -8.85 -3.40 4.67
N VAL A 284 -7.83 -4.29 4.63
CA VAL A 284 -7.89 -5.60 5.32
C VAL A 284 -7.93 -5.43 6.84
N VAL A 285 -7.13 -4.51 7.40
CA VAL A 285 -7.20 -4.16 8.84
C VAL A 285 -8.57 -3.56 9.20
N TYR A 286 -9.08 -2.65 8.37
CA TYR A 286 -10.39 -2.06 8.58
C TYR A 286 -11.51 -3.13 8.60
N TYR A 287 -11.52 -4.02 7.60
CA TYR A 287 -12.43 -5.18 7.57
C TYR A 287 -12.27 -6.09 8.79
N PHE A 288 -11.03 -6.32 9.24
CA PHE A 288 -10.74 -7.15 10.40
C PHE A 288 -11.37 -6.59 11.68
N PHE A 289 -11.40 -5.27 11.88
CA PHE A 289 -12.08 -4.66 13.04
C PHE A 289 -13.57 -5.01 13.09
N HIS A 290 -14.27 -4.94 11.96
CA HIS A 290 -15.67 -5.37 11.90
C HIS A 290 -15.80 -6.88 12.10
N TRP A 291 -14.97 -7.67 11.42
CA TRP A 291 -15.00 -9.13 11.52
C TRP A 291 -14.79 -9.59 12.95
N VAL A 292 -13.81 -9.03 13.68
CA VAL A 292 -13.45 -9.50 15.01
C VAL A 292 -14.51 -9.18 16.04
N GLN A 293 -15.20 -8.05 15.91
CA GLN A 293 -16.29 -7.65 16.82
C GLN A 293 -17.63 -8.33 16.48
N SER A 294 -17.83 -8.71 15.21
CA SER A 294 -19.08 -9.30 14.73
C SER A 294 -19.38 -10.67 15.32
N GLU A 295 -20.66 -10.90 15.63
CA GLU A 295 -21.21 -12.20 16.04
C GLU A 295 -21.05 -13.28 14.96
N GLN A 296 -21.05 -12.87 13.69
CA GLN A 296 -20.87 -13.76 12.54
C GLN A 296 -19.38 -14.08 12.28
N GLY A 297 -18.46 -13.32 12.87
CA GLY A 297 -17.03 -13.44 12.67
C GLY A 297 -16.30 -13.90 13.93
N GLY A 298 -15.43 -13.04 14.44
CA GLY A 298 -14.51 -13.33 15.53
C GLY A 298 -15.14 -13.39 16.92
N ARG A 299 -16.36 -12.87 17.12
CA ARG A 299 -17.05 -12.86 18.44
C ARG A 299 -16.16 -12.34 19.57
N GLY A 300 -15.40 -11.29 19.30
CA GLY A 300 -14.47 -10.68 20.26
C GLY A 300 -15.16 -9.78 21.29
N GLY A 301 -16.38 -9.35 21.01
CA GLY A 301 -17.09 -8.28 21.74
C GLY A 301 -16.75 -6.89 21.19
N GLU A 302 -17.63 -5.91 21.46
CA GLU A 302 -17.45 -4.52 20.99
C GLU A 302 -16.18 -3.85 21.55
N ASP A 303 -15.71 -4.28 22.71
CA ASP A 303 -14.52 -3.74 23.36
C ASP A 303 -13.21 -4.43 22.92
N TRP A 304 -13.26 -5.43 22.03
CA TRP A 304 -12.09 -6.23 21.66
C TRP A 304 -10.96 -5.38 21.09
N VAL A 305 -11.28 -4.45 20.18
CA VAL A 305 -10.28 -3.58 19.57
C VAL A 305 -9.67 -2.66 20.63
N ASP A 306 -10.50 -2.08 21.51
CA ASP A 306 -10.02 -1.22 22.57
C ASP A 306 -9.09 -1.96 23.53
N ARG A 307 -9.36 -3.23 23.84
CA ARG A 307 -8.52 -4.05 24.73
C ARG A 307 -7.18 -4.46 24.12
N HIS A 308 -7.13 -4.77 22.83
CA HIS A 308 -5.94 -5.41 22.24
C HIS A 308 -5.11 -4.53 21.31
N ILE A 309 -5.70 -3.47 20.72
CA ILE A 309 -5.02 -2.65 19.72
C ILE A 309 -4.72 -1.28 20.31
N GLY A 310 -3.43 -0.96 20.41
CA GLY A 310 -2.97 0.32 20.94
C GLY A 310 -2.87 1.36 19.84
N SER A 311 -2.41 0.96 18.65
CA SER A 311 -2.30 1.87 17.52
C SER A 311 -2.49 1.16 16.19
N TRP A 312 -3.06 1.87 15.22
CA TRP A 312 -3.12 1.48 13.82
C TRP A 312 -2.36 2.51 12.98
N ILE A 313 -1.26 2.07 12.35
CA ILE A 313 -0.48 2.83 11.38
C ILE A 313 -1.01 2.48 9.99
N ASN A 314 -1.75 3.42 9.40
CA ASN A 314 -2.29 3.36 8.04
C ASN A 314 -1.29 4.03 7.09
N ILE A 315 -0.50 3.24 6.35
CA ILE A 315 0.54 3.73 5.42
C ILE A 315 0.01 3.68 3.99
N SER A 316 -0.23 4.85 3.38
CA SER A 316 -0.74 4.97 2.01
C SER A 316 -1.99 4.10 1.74
N GLY A 317 -2.87 3.95 2.72
CA GLY A 317 -4.06 3.12 2.59
C GLY A 317 -5.02 3.65 1.52
N CYS A 318 -5.49 2.77 0.63
CA CYS A 318 -6.45 3.10 -0.42
C CYS A 318 -7.89 3.06 0.13
N MET A 319 -8.18 3.87 1.15
CA MET A 319 -9.43 3.78 1.91
C MET A 319 -10.68 4.03 1.05
N LEU A 320 -10.58 4.78 -0.06
CA LEU A 320 -11.65 4.97 -1.03
C LEU A 320 -11.39 4.29 -2.39
N GLY A 321 -10.46 3.33 -2.44
CA GLY A 321 -10.04 2.66 -3.67
C GLY A 321 -9.07 3.49 -4.53
N ALA A 322 -8.82 3.07 -5.76
CA ALA A 322 -7.97 3.76 -6.72
C ALA A 322 -8.62 3.76 -8.10
N VAL A 323 -8.61 4.90 -8.79
CA VAL A 323 -9.20 5.00 -10.15
C VAL A 323 -8.46 4.08 -11.13
N LYS A 324 -7.18 3.83 -10.89
CA LYS A 324 -6.36 2.86 -11.63
C LYS A 324 -6.94 1.45 -11.63
N ASP A 325 -7.55 1.02 -10.52
CA ASP A 325 -8.08 -0.34 -10.39
C ASP A 325 -9.24 -0.60 -11.36
N LEU A 326 -10.09 0.42 -11.57
CA LEU A 326 -11.17 0.39 -12.56
C LEU A 326 -10.61 0.09 -13.96
N THR A 327 -9.53 0.75 -14.37
CA THR A 327 -8.92 0.49 -15.69
C THR A 327 -8.25 -0.87 -15.81
N ALA A 328 -7.63 -1.34 -14.72
CA ALA A 328 -7.02 -2.65 -14.67
C ALA A 328 -8.05 -3.75 -14.93
N VAL A 329 -9.20 -3.73 -14.24
CA VAL A 329 -10.24 -4.76 -14.44
C VAL A 329 -11.05 -4.57 -15.72
N LEU A 330 -11.13 -3.33 -16.25
CA LEU A 330 -11.91 -3.01 -17.44
C LEU A 330 -11.20 -3.37 -18.75
N SER A 331 -9.93 -2.98 -18.91
CA SER A 331 -9.16 -3.19 -20.15
C SER A 331 -7.82 -3.88 -19.97
N GLY A 332 -7.41 -4.18 -18.74
CA GLY A 332 -6.11 -4.82 -18.47
C GLY A 332 -4.93 -3.88 -18.70
N GLU A 333 -5.18 -2.56 -18.68
CA GLU A 333 -4.20 -1.50 -18.92
C GLU A 333 -4.10 -0.60 -17.68
N MET A 334 -2.90 -0.08 -17.45
CA MET A 334 -2.58 0.94 -16.44
C MET A 334 -1.35 1.74 -16.90
N ARG A 335 -1.12 2.96 -16.39
CA ARG A 335 0.03 3.79 -16.84
C ARG A 335 1.36 3.06 -16.77
N ASP A 336 1.61 2.28 -15.72
CA ASP A 336 2.87 1.54 -15.58
C ASP A 336 3.07 0.56 -16.76
N THR A 337 2.02 -0.05 -17.29
CA THR A 337 2.11 -0.86 -18.51
C THR A 337 2.21 -0.02 -19.80
N ALA A 338 1.83 1.26 -19.77
CA ALA A 338 1.90 2.18 -20.90
C ALA A 338 3.23 2.98 -20.96
N GLN A 339 3.97 3.09 -19.85
CA GLN A 339 5.17 3.95 -19.72
C GLN A 339 6.42 3.29 -19.12
N LEU A 340 6.36 2.02 -18.68
CA LEU A 340 7.57 1.37 -18.14
C LEU A 340 8.68 1.22 -19.18
N ASN A 341 9.93 1.34 -18.69
CA ASN A 341 11.14 0.92 -19.39
C ASN A 341 10.95 -0.48 -20.00
N ALA A 342 11.56 -0.70 -21.16
CA ALA A 342 11.42 -1.86 -22.02
C ALA A 342 11.30 -3.23 -21.30
N PHE A 343 11.89 -3.43 -20.13
CA PHE A 343 11.79 -4.66 -19.34
C PHE A 343 10.35 -5.13 -19.01
N ALA A 344 9.47 -4.24 -18.52
CA ALA A 344 8.13 -4.66 -18.07
C ALA A 344 7.11 -4.71 -19.22
N ILE A 345 7.19 -3.80 -20.19
CA ILE A 345 6.34 -3.79 -21.38
C ILE A 345 6.73 -4.94 -22.32
N TYR A 346 8.02 -5.16 -22.58
CA TYR A 346 8.49 -6.22 -23.48
C TYR A 346 8.38 -7.63 -22.90
N GLY A 347 8.31 -7.74 -21.56
CA GLY A 347 7.94 -8.98 -20.87
C GLY A 347 6.42 -9.19 -20.85
N LEU A 348 5.67 -8.35 -20.11
CA LEU A 348 4.24 -8.59 -19.88
C LEU A 348 3.37 -8.47 -21.13
N GLU A 349 3.63 -7.55 -22.06
CA GLU A 349 2.81 -7.48 -23.30
C GLU A 349 3.13 -8.59 -24.29
N LYS A 350 4.37 -9.12 -24.25
CA LYS A 350 4.76 -10.28 -25.06
C LYS A 350 4.21 -11.59 -24.51
N PHE A 351 4.02 -11.67 -23.20
CA PHE A 351 3.51 -12.89 -22.55
C PHE A 351 1.99 -12.85 -22.36
N LEU A 352 1.37 -11.73 -21.97
CA LEU A 352 -0.08 -11.63 -21.70
C LEU A 352 -0.72 -10.50 -22.51
N SER A 353 -1.76 -10.85 -23.29
CA SER A 353 -2.58 -9.85 -23.98
C SER A 353 -3.37 -8.97 -22.99
N LYS A 354 -3.83 -7.80 -23.43
CA LYS A 354 -4.69 -6.90 -22.63
C LYS A 354 -5.92 -7.64 -22.08
N GLU A 355 -6.54 -8.48 -22.91
CA GLU A 355 -7.68 -9.31 -22.54
C GLU A 355 -7.34 -10.34 -21.47
N GLU A 356 -6.19 -11.01 -21.58
CA GLU A 356 -5.72 -11.97 -20.59
C GLU A 356 -5.45 -11.30 -19.25
N ARG A 357 -4.86 -10.09 -19.25
CA ARG A 357 -4.64 -9.31 -18.04
C ARG A 357 -5.96 -8.90 -17.38
N ALA A 358 -6.90 -8.36 -18.15
CA ALA A 358 -8.23 -8.00 -17.66
C ALA A 358 -8.96 -9.22 -17.08
N GLU A 359 -8.87 -10.38 -17.72
CA GLU A 359 -9.44 -11.63 -17.22
C GLU A 359 -8.77 -12.11 -15.92
N ILE A 360 -7.44 -12.03 -15.82
CA ILE A 360 -6.69 -12.40 -14.61
C ILE A 360 -7.08 -11.49 -13.44
N PHE A 361 -7.09 -10.16 -13.64
CA PHE A 361 -7.44 -9.21 -12.59
C PHE A 361 -8.89 -9.39 -12.11
N ARG A 362 -9.84 -9.62 -13.03
CA ARG A 362 -11.23 -9.93 -12.67
C ARG A 362 -11.37 -11.27 -11.93
N ALA A 363 -10.48 -12.23 -12.17
CA ALA A 363 -10.44 -13.51 -11.45
C ALA A 363 -9.70 -13.43 -10.11
N MET A 364 -9.35 -12.23 -9.64
CA MET A 364 -8.76 -11.98 -8.33
C MET A 364 -9.63 -10.94 -7.58
N PRO A 365 -10.76 -11.36 -6.97
CA PRO A 365 -11.69 -10.43 -6.34
C PRO A 365 -11.06 -9.48 -5.33
N GLY A 366 -9.97 -9.88 -4.67
CA GLY A 366 -9.19 -9.00 -3.78
C GLY A 366 -8.73 -7.71 -4.46
N ILE A 367 -8.36 -7.75 -5.75
CA ILE A 367 -8.02 -6.55 -6.53
C ILE A 367 -9.24 -5.60 -6.59
N SER A 368 -10.42 -6.13 -6.91
CA SER A 368 -11.65 -5.35 -7.01
C SER A 368 -12.17 -4.75 -5.69
N SER A 369 -11.54 -5.04 -4.55
CA SER A 369 -11.80 -4.32 -3.30
C SER A 369 -11.31 -2.86 -3.35
N MET A 370 -10.41 -2.55 -4.30
CA MET A 370 -9.84 -1.22 -4.51
C MET A 370 -10.57 -0.44 -5.60
N LEU A 371 -11.72 -0.91 -6.09
CA LEU A 371 -12.55 -0.11 -6.99
C LEU A 371 -12.99 1.18 -6.27
N PRO A 372 -13.12 2.31 -6.99
CA PRO A 372 -13.45 3.60 -6.38
C PRO A 372 -14.75 3.56 -5.56
N LEU A 373 -14.67 3.98 -4.31
CA LEU A 373 -15.81 4.03 -3.37
C LEU A 373 -16.44 5.43 -3.33
N GLY A 374 -17.75 5.50 -3.06
CA GLY A 374 -18.47 6.75 -2.85
C GLY A 374 -18.97 7.47 -4.11
N GLY A 375 -18.69 6.91 -5.29
CA GLY A 375 -19.28 7.37 -6.55
C GLY A 375 -19.08 8.86 -6.82
N ASN A 376 -20.10 9.49 -7.41
CA ASN A 376 -20.03 10.92 -7.74
C ASN A 376 -19.94 11.84 -6.50
N ALA A 377 -20.28 11.35 -5.30
CA ALA A 377 -20.19 12.15 -4.08
C ALA A 377 -18.73 12.47 -3.71
N VAL A 378 -17.83 11.52 -3.93
CA VAL A 378 -16.38 11.64 -3.69
C VAL A 378 -15.64 12.12 -4.93
N TRP A 379 -15.94 11.54 -6.09
CA TRP A 379 -15.08 11.70 -7.28
C TRP A 379 -15.55 12.77 -8.27
N GLY A 380 -16.72 13.36 -8.04
CA GLY A 380 -17.28 14.42 -8.88
C GLY A 380 -18.24 13.93 -9.97
N ASP A 381 -18.72 14.89 -10.75
CA ASP A 381 -19.55 14.71 -11.93
C ASP A 381 -18.85 15.23 -13.20
N LEU A 382 -19.49 15.16 -14.37
CA LEU A 382 -18.87 15.52 -15.64
C LEU A 382 -18.39 16.99 -15.73
N ASN A 383 -18.91 17.86 -14.87
CA ASN A 383 -18.60 19.29 -14.91
C ASN A 383 -17.70 19.72 -13.74
N TRP A 384 -17.52 18.88 -12.72
CA TRP A 384 -16.85 19.27 -11.49
C TRP A 384 -16.38 18.08 -10.65
N ALA A 385 -15.21 18.19 -10.02
CA ALA A 385 -14.73 17.31 -8.95
C ALA A 385 -14.09 18.09 -7.80
N PRO A 386 -14.01 17.50 -6.58
CA PRO A 386 -13.43 18.19 -5.43
C PRO A 386 -11.97 18.62 -5.63
N ASP A 387 -11.22 17.81 -6.37
CA ASP A 387 -9.79 17.97 -6.68
C ASP A 387 -9.52 18.73 -8.00
N ASP A 388 -10.54 19.36 -8.58
CA ASP A 388 -10.42 20.21 -9.76
C ASP A 388 -9.56 21.45 -9.48
N ARG A 389 -8.63 21.74 -10.40
CA ARG A 389 -7.73 22.90 -10.32
C ARG A 389 -8.36 24.15 -10.95
N PRO A 390 -8.06 25.36 -10.45
CA PRO A 390 -8.45 26.59 -11.13
C PRO A 390 -7.88 26.65 -12.55
N ASN A 391 -8.71 27.05 -13.53
CA ASN A 391 -8.36 27.18 -14.94
C ASN A 391 -8.00 25.88 -15.69
N GLN A 392 -8.39 24.71 -15.18
CA GLN A 392 -8.27 23.48 -15.95
C GLN A 392 -9.32 23.42 -17.09
N ASN A 393 -8.95 22.82 -18.21
CA ASN A 393 -9.81 22.75 -19.40
C ASN A 393 -10.87 21.65 -19.34
N PHE A 394 -10.73 20.69 -18.42
CA PHE A 394 -11.66 19.59 -18.24
C PHE A 394 -11.70 19.18 -16.77
N SER A 395 -12.85 18.65 -16.33
CA SER A 395 -13.06 18.19 -14.95
C SER A 395 -12.49 16.78 -14.73
N TYR A 396 -11.86 16.56 -13.57
CA TYR A 396 -11.46 15.21 -13.15
C TYR A 396 -12.65 14.31 -12.80
N GLY A 397 -13.86 14.86 -12.65
CA GLY A 397 -15.07 14.07 -12.45
C GLY A 397 -15.48 13.27 -13.71
N SER A 398 -14.93 13.61 -14.87
CA SER A 398 -15.03 12.82 -16.11
C SER A 398 -13.90 11.77 -16.17
N VAL A 399 -14.16 10.59 -15.60
CA VAL A 399 -13.14 9.55 -15.40
C VAL A 399 -12.84 8.74 -16.67
N LEU A 400 -13.87 8.26 -17.37
CA LEU A 400 -13.69 7.59 -18.67
C LEU A 400 -14.16 8.52 -19.78
N ASN A 401 -13.25 8.88 -20.67
CA ASN A 401 -13.49 9.82 -21.76
C ASN A 401 -13.37 9.10 -23.10
N PHE A 402 -14.21 9.48 -24.06
CA PHE A 402 -14.25 8.85 -25.38
C PHE A 402 -14.17 9.90 -26.47
N LYS A 403 -13.38 9.63 -27.52
CA LYS A 403 -13.41 10.46 -28.73
C LYS A 403 -14.54 10.01 -29.65
N ILE A 404 -15.33 10.96 -30.12
CA ILE A 404 -16.37 10.72 -31.12
C ILE A 404 -15.68 10.49 -32.47
N GLY A 405 -15.68 9.25 -32.94
CA GLY A 405 -15.22 8.86 -34.26
C GLY A 405 -16.31 8.08 -35.00
N ALA A 406 -16.55 8.40 -36.28
CA ALA A 406 -17.46 7.63 -37.11
C ALA A 406 -16.94 6.18 -37.22
N ASN A 407 -17.75 5.19 -36.81
CA ASN A 407 -17.48 3.73 -36.77
C ASN A 407 -16.85 3.13 -35.49
N TRP A 408 -16.99 3.78 -34.33
CA TRP A 408 -16.41 3.25 -33.09
C TRP A 408 -17.45 2.45 -32.27
N THR A 409 -17.06 1.31 -31.71
CA THR A 409 -17.84 0.55 -30.71
C THR A 409 -17.74 1.14 -29.29
N ALA A 410 -16.98 2.23 -29.14
CA ALA A 410 -16.79 2.93 -27.88
C ALA A 410 -18.05 3.77 -27.55
N PRO A 411 -18.41 3.93 -26.26
CA PRO A 411 -19.51 4.79 -25.85
C PRO A 411 -19.40 6.23 -26.37
N ASP A 412 -20.53 6.82 -26.76
CA ASP A 412 -20.59 8.20 -27.28
C ASP A 412 -20.52 9.30 -26.20
N LYS A 413 -20.48 8.90 -24.91
CA LYS A 413 -20.55 9.81 -23.77
C LYS A 413 -19.49 9.48 -22.74
N ASN A 414 -18.79 10.53 -22.28
CA ASN A 414 -17.90 10.46 -21.14
C ASN A 414 -18.67 10.04 -19.87
N MET A 415 -17.96 9.42 -18.94
CA MET A 415 -18.54 8.79 -17.77
C MET A 415 -17.87 9.26 -16.49
N THR A 416 -18.69 9.51 -15.47
CA THR A 416 -18.25 9.70 -14.09
C THR A 416 -17.85 8.35 -13.47
N VAL A 417 -17.41 8.33 -12.20
CA VAL A 417 -17.16 7.06 -11.50
C VAL A 417 -18.41 6.16 -11.50
N ASP A 418 -19.58 6.68 -11.17
CA ASP A 418 -20.82 5.88 -11.17
C ASP A 418 -21.16 5.33 -12.57
N GLY A 419 -21.01 6.17 -13.59
CA GLY A 419 -21.20 5.75 -14.99
C GLY A 419 -20.21 4.68 -15.42
N SER A 420 -18.96 4.80 -14.98
CA SER A 420 -17.88 3.88 -15.33
C SER A 420 -18.01 2.54 -14.62
N MET A 421 -18.41 2.54 -13.35
CA MET A 421 -18.72 1.33 -12.58
C MET A 421 -19.93 0.60 -13.18
N LYS A 422 -20.96 1.34 -13.57
CA LYS A 422 -22.11 0.77 -14.29
C LYS A 422 -21.67 0.14 -15.62
N TYR A 423 -20.87 0.85 -16.41
CA TYR A 423 -20.34 0.34 -17.67
C TYR A 423 -19.47 -0.90 -17.48
N LEU A 424 -18.59 -0.92 -16.45
CA LEU A 424 -17.81 -2.09 -16.08
C LEU A 424 -18.73 -3.29 -15.86
N PHE A 425 -19.78 -3.16 -15.07
CA PHE A 425 -20.70 -4.28 -14.85
C PHE A 425 -21.50 -4.66 -16.10
N GLU A 426 -21.91 -3.72 -16.95
CA GLU A 426 -22.64 -4.01 -18.20
C GLU A 426 -21.77 -4.67 -19.28
N THR A 427 -20.44 -4.56 -19.18
CA THR A 427 -19.51 -5.03 -20.21
C THR A 427 -18.67 -6.23 -19.80
N THR A 428 -18.70 -6.61 -18.52
CA THR A 428 -18.00 -7.76 -17.97
C THR A 428 -18.92 -8.96 -17.75
N GLU A 429 -18.35 -10.15 -17.60
CA GLU A 429 -19.13 -11.38 -17.47
C GLU A 429 -19.88 -11.45 -16.13
N ASP A 430 -21.04 -12.11 -16.14
CA ASP A 430 -21.91 -12.25 -14.96
C ASP A 430 -21.22 -12.79 -13.71
N TRP A 431 -20.23 -13.67 -13.89
CA TRP A 431 -19.50 -14.27 -12.77
C TRP A 431 -18.68 -13.21 -12.03
N TYR A 432 -18.05 -12.29 -12.74
CA TYR A 432 -17.27 -11.20 -12.15
C TYR A 432 -18.20 -10.22 -11.43
N GLN A 433 -19.30 -9.81 -12.07
CA GLN A 433 -20.28 -8.93 -11.47
C GLN A 433 -20.82 -9.48 -10.14
N LYS A 434 -21.11 -10.79 -10.09
CA LYS A 434 -21.57 -11.46 -8.88
C LYS A 434 -20.52 -11.43 -7.78
N HIS A 435 -19.25 -11.70 -8.08
CA HIS A 435 -18.18 -11.63 -7.07
C HIS A 435 -18.08 -10.25 -6.44
N VAL A 436 -18.03 -9.20 -7.28
CA VAL A 436 -17.90 -7.83 -6.77
C VAL A 436 -19.12 -7.43 -5.94
N LYS A 437 -20.34 -7.61 -6.48
CA LYS A 437 -21.59 -7.21 -5.80
C LYS A 437 -21.86 -8.01 -4.51
N ASN A 438 -21.37 -9.25 -4.42
CA ASN A 438 -21.53 -10.07 -3.22
C ASN A 438 -20.40 -9.88 -2.20
N SER A 439 -19.31 -9.19 -2.54
CA SER A 439 -18.17 -9.02 -1.63
C SER A 439 -18.00 -7.57 -1.16
N TYR A 440 -18.41 -6.60 -1.98
CA TYR A 440 -18.00 -5.21 -1.84
C TYR A 440 -19.14 -4.24 -2.14
N SER A 441 -19.35 -3.29 -1.23
CA SER A 441 -20.22 -2.15 -1.44
C SER A 441 -19.40 -0.92 -1.91
N HIS A 442 -20.06 -0.01 -2.63
CA HIS A 442 -19.45 1.20 -3.18
C HIS A 442 -20.28 2.46 -2.85
N GLY A 443 -21.26 2.33 -1.95
CA GLY A 443 -22.21 3.39 -1.61
C GLY A 443 -21.70 4.35 -0.54
N VAL A 444 -22.63 5.13 0.00
CA VAL A 444 -22.42 6.07 1.11
C VAL A 444 -23.60 5.94 2.06
N ALA A 445 -23.33 5.80 3.36
CA ALA A 445 -24.35 5.92 4.40
C ALA A 445 -24.45 7.38 4.84
N HIS A 446 -25.64 7.95 4.78
CA HIS A 446 -25.93 9.33 5.13
C HIS A 446 -26.35 9.50 6.60
N THR A 447 -26.74 8.41 7.27
CA THR A 447 -27.17 8.46 8.68
C THR A 447 -26.43 7.45 9.55
N ALA A 448 -26.30 7.74 10.85
CA ALA A 448 -25.80 6.83 11.87
C ALA A 448 -26.65 5.56 11.97
N ALA A 449 -27.96 5.65 11.70
CA ALA A 449 -28.84 4.48 11.65
C ALA A 449 -28.50 3.55 10.48
N GLU A 450 -28.18 4.11 9.31
CA GLU A 450 -27.69 3.32 8.17
C GLU A 450 -26.34 2.69 8.48
N VAL A 451 -25.40 3.45 9.07
CA VAL A 451 -24.10 2.91 9.49
C VAL A 451 -24.27 1.73 10.45
N GLU A 452 -25.09 1.88 11.48
CA GLU A 452 -25.32 0.81 12.46
C GLU A 452 -26.03 -0.41 11.86
N ALA A 453 -26.90 -0.21 10.86
CA ALA A 453 -27.47 -1.33 10.11
C ALA A 453 -26.41 -2.05 9.26
N ASN A 454 -25.48 -1.29 8.67
CA ASN A 454 -24.42 -1.80 7.81
C ASN A 454 -23.36 -2.62 8.56
N GLU A 455 -23.16 -2.41 9.86
CA GLU A 455 -22.27 -3.22 10.70
C GLU A 455 -22.62 -4.72 10.69
N LYS A 456 -23.85 -5.08 10.31
CA LYS A 456 -24.31 -6.47 10.22
C LYS A 456 -24.09 -7.12 8.86
N ASP A 457 -23.65 -6.36 7.87
CA ASP A 457 -23.46 -6.79 6.48
C ASP A 457 -21.96 -6.86 6.13
N PRO A 458 -21.38 -8.08 6.02
CA PRO A 458 -19.98 -8.25 5.66
C PRO A 458 -19.57 -7.65 4.32
N ASN A 459 -20.51 -7.38 3.42
CA ASN A 459 -20.20 -6.76 2.12
C ASN A 459 -19.82 -5.28 2.26
N LYS A 460 -20.18 -4.67 3.39
CA LYS A 460 -19.99 -3.25 3.67
C LYS A 460 -18.79 -2.96 4.56
N TRP A 461 -18.25 -3.96 5.25
CA TRP A 461 -17.14 -3.82 6.20
C TRP A 461 -15.84 -3.30 5.58
N ILE A 462 -15.72 -3.29 4.25
CA ILE A 462 -14.58 -2.64 3.59
C ILE A 462 -14.77 -1.15 3.38
N ASN A 463 -16.01 -0.66 3.38
CA ASN A 463 -16.37 0.66 2.90
C ASN A 463 -16.47 1.63 4.09
N PRO A 464 -15.47 2.50 4.29
CA PRO A 464 -15.46 3.42 5.42
C PRO A 464 -16.45 4.59 5.26
N LEU A 465 -17.17 4.67 4.12
CA LEU A 465 -18.29 5.59 3.89
C LEU A 465 -19.65 4.98 4.25
N GLU A 466 -19.70 3.68 4.52
CA GLU A 466 -20.93 2.97 4.91
C GLU A 466 -20.87 2.38 6.33
N THR A 467 -19.68 2.23 6.89
CA THR A 467 -19.43 1.60 8.19
C THR A 467 -18.59 2.53 9.07
N ARG A 468 -18.37 2.14 10.34
CA ARG A 468 -17.65 2.98 11.31
C ARG A 468 -16.35 2.36 11.82
N LEU A 469 -15.43 3.22 12.25
CA LEU A 469 -14.35 2.80 13.12
C LEU A 469 -14.92 2.13 14.40
N PRO A 470 -14.16 1.19 14.99
CA PRO A 470 -14.58 0.51 16.21
C PRO A 470 -14.84 1.52 17.33
N ASN A 471 -15.74 1.18 18.24
CA ASN A 471 -15.99 1.97 19.45
C ASN A 471 -14.82 1.78 20.46
N ALA A 472 -13.66 2.32 20.11
CA ALA A 472 -12.39 2.13 20.82
C ALA A 472 -11.76 3.49 21.17
N PRO A 473 -12.09 4.08 22.32
CA PRO A 473 -11.59 5.40 22.72
C PRO A 473 -10.07 5.44 22.96
N ASN A 474 -9.44 4.30 23.26
CA ASN A 474 -8.00 4.24 23.47
C ASN A 474 -7.21 3.96 22.18
N LEU A 475 -7.90 3.69 21.06
CA LEU A 475 -7.25 3.45 19.77
C LEU A 475 -6.68 4.76 19.21
N LYS A 476 -5.41 4.71 18.82
CA LYS A 476 -4.72 5.80 18.10
C LYS A 476 -4.50 5.39 16.64
N ILE A 477 -4.94 6.21 15.70
CA ILE A 477 -4.83 5.98 14.27
C ILE A 477 -3.82 6.99 13.71
N TYR A 478 -2.80 6.49 13.03
CA TYR A 478 -1.79 7.30 12.37
C TYR A 478 -1.91 7.11 10.86
N CYS A 479 -2.31 8.15 10.14
CA CYS A 479 -2.41 8.14 8.69
C CYS A 479 -1.16 8.77 8.07
N PHE A 480 -0.31 7.94 7.49
CA PHE A 480 0.94 8.36 6.86
C PHE A 480 0.86 8.09 5.36
N TYR A 481 0.93 9.11 4.52
CA TYR A 481 0.84 8.91 3.07
C TYR A 481 1.64 9.92 2.26
N GLY A 482 2.01 9.51 1.05
CA GLY A 482 2.74 10.32 0.10
C GLY A 482 1.86 11.38 -0.56
N VAL A 483 2.44 12.55 -0.85
CA VAL A 483 1.78 13.63 -1.60
C VAL A 483 2.71 14.23 -2.64
N GLY A 484 2.14 14.84 -3.68
CA GLY A 484 2.88 15.57 -4.70
C GLY A 484 3.49 14.70 -5.81
N LYS A 485 3.20 13.39 -5.86
CA LYS A 485 3.53 12.55 -7.01
C LYS A 485 2.33 12.53 -7.98
N PRO A 486 2.53 12.76 -9.29
CA PRO A 486 1.45 12.65 -10.27
C PRO A 486 0.82 11.25 -10.27
N THR A 487 -0.50 11.18 -10.07
CA THR A 487 -1.27 9.92 -9.98
C THR A 487 -2.38 9.87 -11.03
N GLU A 488 -2.62 8.71 -11.62
CA GLU A 488 -3.69 8.53 -12.62
C GLU A 488 -5.07 8.91 -12.06
N ARG A 489 -5.82 9.77 -12.77
CA ARG A 489 -7.10 10.33 -12.30
C ARG A 489 -8.25 10.22 -13.30
N ALA A 490 -7.96 10.18 -14.60
CA ALA A 490 -8.92 9.95 -15.67
C ALA A 490 -8.21 9.37 -16.92
N TYR A 491 -9.00 8.83 -17.85
CA TYR A 491 -8.51 8.08 -19.00
C TYR A 491 -9.29 8.41 -20.26
N TYR A 492 -8.61 8.33 -21.40
CA TYR A 492 -9.19 8.41 -22.73
C TYR A 492 -9.16 7.04 -23.36
N TYR A 493 -10.33 6.59 -23.81
CA TYR A 493 -10.55 5.28 -24.39
C TYR A 493 -10.99 5.39 -25.85
N ARG A 494 -10.63 4.37 -26.63
CA ARG A 494 -11.03 4.16 -28.02
C ARG A 494 -11.46 2.73 -28.28
N ALA A 495 -12.06 2.49 -29.44
CA ALA A 495 -12.32 1.13 -29.90
C ALA A 495 -10.99 0.39 -30.15
N PRO A 496 -10.91 -0.93 -29.86
CA PRO A 496 -9.74 -1.74 -30.20
C PRO A 496 -9.43 -1.71 -31.70
N ASP A 497 -8.16 -1.77 -32.07
CA ASP A 497 -7.71 -1.77 -33.47
C ASP A 497 -8.23 -2.99 -34.26
N GLN A 498 -8.38 -4.12 -33.58
CA GLN A 498 -8.88 -5.37 -34.15
C GLN A 498 -10.03 -5.95 -33.32
N PRO A 499 -11.26 -5.40 -33.43
CA PRO A 499 -12.40 -5.81 -32.60
C PRO A 499 -12.77 -7.30 -32.75
N ALA A 500 -12.47 -7.91 -33.90
CA ALA A 500 -12.72 -9.35 -34.13
C ALA A 500 -11.73 -10.27 -33.38
N SER A 501 -10.59 -9.73 -32.91
CA SER A 501 -9.52 -10.51 -32.28
C SER A 501 -9.53 -10.45 -30.75
N THR A 502 -10.39 -9.62 -30.15
CA THR A 502 -10.46 -9.43 -28.71
C THR A 502 -11.90 -9.30 -28.21
N ARG A 503 -12.13 -9.76 -26.99
CA ARG A 503 -13.39 -9.55 -26.26
C ARG A 503 -13.48 -8.18 -25.59
N LEU A 504 -12.39 -7.42 -25.54
CA LEU A 504 -12.40 -6.06 -24.99
C LEU A 504 -13.23 -5.13 -25.87
N LYS A 505 -14.10 -4.32 -25.25
CA LYS A 505 -14.94 -3.35 -25.97
C LYS A 505 -14.23 -2.02 -26.21
N ILE A 506 -13.29 -1.68 -25.33
CA ILE A 506 -12.53 -0.43 -25.33
C ILE A 506 -11.09 -0.69 -24.89
N THR A 507 -10.16 0.16 -25.34
CA THR A 507 -8.75 0.18 -24.94
C THR A 507 -8.29 1.63 -24.76
N ILE A 508 -7.30 1.88 -23.92
CA ILE A 508 -6.75 3.23 -23.71
C ILE A 508 -6.20 3.77 -25.04
N ASP A 509 -6.53 5.03 -25.34
CA ASP A 509 -5.98 5.75 -26.49
C ASP A 509 -4.55 6.22 -26.19
N THR A 510 -3.60 5.27 -26.22
CA THR A 510 -2.18 5.54 -25.94
C THR A 510 -1.52 6.48 -26.95
N ALA A 511 -2.14 6.70 -28.12
CA ALA A 511 -1.67 7.67 -29.10
C ALA A 511 -2.01 9.12 -28.73
N LEU A 512 -2.93 9.33 -27.78
CA LEU A 512 -3.32 10.66 -27.33
C LEU A 512 -2.33 11.21 -26.32
N THR A 513 -1.48 12.13 -26.77
CA THR A 513 -0.63 12.95 -25.89
C THR A 513 -0.84 14.41 -26.26
N GLU A 514 -1.64 15.12 -25.47
CA GLU A 514 -2.02 16.51 -25.71
C GLU A 514 -2.34 17.23 -24.39
N GLY A 515 -1.72 18.39 -24.16
CA GLY A 515 -1.93 19.17 -22.95
C GLY A 515 -1.55 18.38 -21.68
N GLU A 516 -2.54 18.16 -20.81
CA GLU A 516 -2.38 17.39 -19.56
C GLU A 516 -2.63 15.88 -19.74
N VAL A 517 -2.97 15.45 -20.96
CA VAL A 517 -3.14 14.04 -21.31
C VAL A 517 -1.83 13.47 -21.80
N ASP A 518 -1.37 12.40 -21.16
CA ASP A 518 -0.14 11.70 -21.45
C ASP A 518 -0.46 10.23 -21.77
N HIS A 519 -0.29 9.82 -23.04
CA HIS A 519 -0.64 8.49 -23.55
C HIS A 519 -2.06 8.02 -23.15
N GLY A 520 -3.04 8.91 -23.28
CA GLY A 520 -4.44 8.64 -22.95
C GLY A 520 -4.75 8.68 -21.45
N VAL A 521 -3.79 9.05 -20.60
CA VAL A 521 -3.97 9.12 -19.15
C VAL A 521 -3.87 10.57 -18.67
N VAL A 522 -4.77 10.94 -17.77
CA VAL A 522 -4.74 12.23 -17.07
C VAL A 522 -4.17 12.03 -15.67
N MET A 523 -3.30 12.96 -15.28
CA MET A 523 -2.67 13.00 -13.96
C MET A 523 -3.36 13.98 -13.01
N GLY A 524 -3.74 13.48 -11.84
CA GLY A 524 -4.11 14.24 -10.65
C GLY A 524 -3.06 14.13 -9.54
N GLU A 525 -3.48 14.40 -8.31
CA GLU A 525 -2.61 14.39 -7.12
C GLU A 525 -2.68 13.06 -6.36
N GLY A 526 -1.56 12.63 -5.79
CA GLY A 526 -1.47 11.48 -4.90
C GLY A 526 -0.02 11.01 -4.68
N ASP A 527 0.15 9.69 -4.57
CA ASP A 527 1.44 9.03 -4.31
C ASP A 527 1.97 8.21 -5.51
N GLY A 528 1.46 8.48 -6.72
CA GLY A 528 1.77 7.75 -7.95
C GLY A 528 0.88 6.54 -8.23
N THR A 529 0.19 6.00 -7.22
CA THR A 529 -0.78 4.90 -7.41
C THR A 529 -2.17 5.26 -6.90
N VAL A 530 -2.26 5.78 -5.68
CA VAL A 530 -3.52 6.09 -5.02
C VAL A 530 -3.73 7.60 -5.03
N ASN A 531 -4.95 8.03 -5.39
CA ASN A 531 -5.31 9.43 -5.44
C ASN A 531 -5.35 10.03 -4.03
N LEU A 532 -5.00 11.31 -3.91
CA LEU A 532 -4.99 12.05 -2.63
C LEU A 532 -6.35 12.00 -1.92
N LEU A 533 -7.45 12.06 -2.67
CA LEU A 533 -8.81 11.89 -2.11
C LEU A 533 -8.96 10.54 -1.38
N SER A 534 -8.39 9.47 -1.91
CA SER A 534 -8.54 8.13 -1.33
C SER A 534 -7.64 7.89 -0.11
N THR A 535 -6.38 8.35 -0.15
CA THR A 535 -5.48 8.23 1.01
C THR A 535 -5.81 9.21 2.13
N GLY A 536 -6.34 10.39 1.78
CA GLY A 536 -6.45 11.52 2.70
C GLY A 536 -7.86 11.79 3.24
N TYR A 537 -8.94 11.57 2.48
CA TYR A 537 -10.27 12.05 2.86
C TYR A 537 -10.77 11.49 4.20
N MET A 538 -10.68 10.16 4.39
CA MET A 538 -11.15 9.53 5.62
C MET A 538 -10.36 10.03 6.84
N CYS A 539 -9.06 10.21 6.70
CA CYS A 539 -8.19 10.65 7.79
C CYS A 539 -8.35 12.13 8.15
N ASN A 540 -8.69 13.00 7.19
CA ASN A 540 -8.79 14.45 7.43
C ASN A 540 -10.22 14.94 7.68
N ARG A 541 -11.25 14.22 7.20
CA ARG A 541 -12.64 14.66 7.31
C ARG A 541 -13.59 13.51 7.66
N GLY A 542 -13.54 12.41 6.92
CA GLY A 542 -14.51 11.31 7.06
C GLY A 542 -14.60 10.77 8.50
N TRP A 543 -13.49 10.33 9.07
CA TRP A 543 -13.44 9.80 10.44
C TRP A 543 -13.46 10.88 11.54
N HIS A 544 -13.63 12.15 11.18
CA HIS A 544 -14.00 13.21 12.13
C HIS A 544 -15.52 13.38 12.25
N MET A 545 -16.30 12.74 11.37
CA MET A 545 -17.75 12.67 11.49
C MET A 545 -18.13 11.65 12.57
N LYS A 546 -19.07 12.01 13.45
CA LYS A 546 -19.44 11.21 14.61
C LYS A 546 -19.99 9.84 14.22
N ARG A 547 -20.72 9.77 13.10
CA ARG A 547 -21.28 8.51 12.60
C ARG A 547 -20.21 7.50 12.17
N TYR A 548 -19.04 7.96 11.68
CA TYR A 548 -17.96 7.09 11.22
C TYR A 548 -16.89 6.85 12.29
N ASN A 549 -16.88 7.62 13.39
CA ASN A 549 -15.94 7.45 14.50
C ASN A 549 -16.64 7.60 15.86
N PRO A 550 -17.48 6.63 16.24
CA PRO A 550 -18.28 6.70 17.47
C PRO A 550 -17.43 6.63 18.75
N GLY A 551 -16.28 5.96 18.69
CA GLY A 551 -15.34 5.84 19.80
C GLY A 551 -14.47 7.08 20.01
N ASN A 552 -14.53 8.05 19.08
CA ASN A 552 -13.67 9.22 19.06
C ASN A 552 -12.17 8.84 19.13
N SER A 553 -11.79 7.78 18.40
CA SER A 553 -10.40 7.36 18.28
C SER A 553 -9.57 8.51 17.74
N ARG A 554 -8.39 8.74 18.32
CA ARG A 554 -7.52 9.86 17.95
C ARG A 554 -6.90 9.57 16.59
N ILE A 555 -7.00 10.51 15.65
CA ILE A 555 -6.41 10.41 14.32
C ILE A 555 -5.28 11.44 14.23
N THR A 556 -4.13 11.02 13.70
CA THR A 556 -2.98 11.90 13.43
C THR A 556 -2.50 11.69 12.02
N VAL A 557 -2.39 12.77 11.26
CA VAL A 557 -2.08 12.76 9.82
C VAL A 557 -0.67 13.30 9.59
N VAL A 558 0.17 12.55 8.89
CA VAL A 558 1.48 13.04 8.44
C VAL A 558 1.62 12.79 6.95
N GLU A 559 1.59 13.87 6.19
CA GLU A 559 1.83 13.86 4.75
C GLU A 559 3.34 13.90 4.44
N MET A 560 3.73 13.17 3.40
CA MET A 560 5.12 13.03 3.01
C MET A 560 5.31 13.53 1.58
N PRO A 561 5.81 14.76 1.39
CA PRO A 561 6.10 15.30 0.05
C PRO A 561 7.05 14.40 -0.74
N HIS A 562 6.74 14.24 -2.02
CA HIS A 562 7.58 13.53 -2.98
C HIS A 562 8.81 14.37 -3.36
N GLU A 563 9.96 14.08 -2.77
CA GLU A 563 11.22 14.78 -3.04
C GLU A 563 12.31 13.79 -3.46
N PRO A 564 12.22 13.19 -4.66
CA PRO A 564 13.12 12.11 -5.05
C PRO A 564 14.55 12.61 -5.29
N GLU A 565 15.54 11.83 -4.85
CA GLU A 565 16.94 12.06 -5.16
C GLU A 565 17.25 11.73 -6.63
N ARG A 566 18.05 12.58 -7.28
CA ARG A 566 18.46 12.37 -8.67
C ARG A 566 19.37 11.15 -8.77
N PHE A 567 19.16 10.34 -9.81
CA PHE A 567 19.92 9.12 -10.09
C PHE A 567 19.71 7.99 -9.07
N ASN A 568 18.74 8.09 -8.17
CA ASN A 568 18.27 6.97 -7.37
C ASN A 568 17.04 6.34 -8.06
N PRO A 569 17.09 5.07 -8.50
CA PRO A 569 15.99 4.43 -9.22
C PRO A 569 14.73 4.24 -8.35
N ARG A 570 14.83 4.35 -7.02
CA ARG A 570 13.72 4.27 -6.06
C ARG A 570 13.41 5.62 -5.39
N GLY A 571 13.96 6.71 -5.92
CA GLY A 571 13.74 8.08 -5.42
C GLY A 571 14.41 8.40 -4.07
N GLY A 572 15.09 7.46 -3.42
CA GLY A 572 15.88 7.73 -2.22
C GLY A 572 15.04 8.04 -0.96
N PRO A 573 15.68 8.54 0.11
CA PRO A 573 15.14 8.57 1.48
C PRO A 573 13.98 9.56 1.68
N LYS A 574 13.73 10.44 0.70
CA LYS A 574 12.64 11.42 0.66
C LYS A 574 11.61 11.15 -0.44
N THR A 575 11.63 9.96 -1.03
CA THR A 575 10.57 9.51 -1.93
C THR A 575 9.22 9.42 -1.19
N ALA A 576 8.18 9.47 -1.98
CA ALA A 576 6.77 9.33 -1.59
C ALA A 576 6.00 8.57 -2.67
N ASP A 577 6.72 7.83 -3.51
CA ASP A 577 6.10 6.82 -4.37
C ASP A 577 5.41 5.78 -3.49
N HIS A 578 4.25 5.32 -3.93
CA HIS A 578 3.37 4.43 -3.20
C HIS A 578 4.07 3.23 -2.54
N VAL A 579 5.03 2.59 -3.23
CA VAL A 579 5.80 1.48 -2.64
C VAL A 579 7.05 2.00 -1.94
N ASP A 580 7.76 2.94 -2.55
CA ASP A 580 9.05 3.39 -2.01
C ASP A 580 8.95 4.20 -0.71
N ILE A 581 7.74 4.68 -0.38
CA ILE A 581 7.48 5.33 0.91
C ILE A 581 7.87 4.44 2.10
N LEU A 582 7.79 3.11 1.96
CA LEU A 582 8.19 2.15 3.01
C LEU A 582 9.69 2.24 3.36
N GLY A 583 10.54 2.71 2.45
CA GLY A 583 11.96 2.95 2.69
C GLY A 583 12.29 4.39 3.06
N ARG A 584 11.28 5.27 3.19
CA ARG A 584 11.47 6.66 3.57
C ARG A 584 11.96 6.75 5.01
N GLN A 585 13.03 7.50 5.26
CA GLN A 585 13.63 7.60 6.59
C GLN A 585 12.66 8.19 7.63
N ASN A 586 11.92 9.23 7.24
CA ASN A 586 10.92 9.86 8.14
C ASN A 586 9.80 8.88 8.52
N LEU A 587 9.30 8.08 7.57
CA LEU A 587 8.29 7.07 7.88
C LEU A 587 8.83 6.04 8.88
N ASN A 588 10.05 5.55 8.64
CA ASN A 588 10.69 4.59 9.52
C ASN A 588 10.87 5.18 10.93
N GLU A 589 11.30 6.43 11.07
CA GLU A 589 11.41 7.10 12.37
C GLU A 589 10.05 7.17 13.10
N LEU A 590 8.97 7.52 12.40
CA LEU A 590 7.62 7.59 12.99
C LEU A 590 7.11 6.21 13.43
N ILE A 591 7.32 5.16 12.63
CA ILE A 591 6.97 3.79 12.98
C ILE A 591 7.72 3.35 14.25
N LEU A 592 9.04 3.59 14.32
CA LEU A 592 9.84 3.26 15.50
C LEU A 592 9.38 4.00 16.75
N ARG A 593 9.03 5.28 16.64
CA ARG A 593 8.47 6.06 17.76
C ARG A 593 7.16 5.49 18.25
N ILE A 594 6.24 5.09 17.36
CA ILE A 594 4.96 4.47 17.74
C ILE A 594 5.20 3.12 18.40
N ALA A 595 6.01 2.26 17.78
CA ALA A 595 6.36 0.94 18.29
C ALA A 595 7.00 1.00 19.68
N ALA A 596 7.83 2.02 19.95
CA ALA A 596 8.47 2.28 21.24
C ALA A 596 7.58 3.03 22.26
N GLY A 597 6.27 3.15 22.02
CA GLY A 597 5.33 3.80 22.95
C GLY A 597 5.45 5.33 23.01
N LYS A 598 6.10 5.96 22.02
CA LYS A 598 6.29 7.42 21.91
C LYS A 598 5.44 8.04 20.79
N GLY A 599 4.40 7.35 20.33
CA GLY A 599 3.52 7.85 19.27
C GLY A 599 2.84 9.19 19.59
N ASP A 600 2.59 9.49 20.87
CA ASP A 600 1.99 10.78 21.29
C ASP A 600 2.86 12.00 21.02
N THR A 601 4.14 11.79 20.70
CA THR A 601 5.07 12.87 20.30
C THR A 601 4.87 13.32 18.85
N ILE A 602 4.11 12.57 18.05
CA ILE A 602 3.83 12.86 16.65
C ILE A 602 2.64 13.81 16.57
N THR A 603 2.78 14.86 15.77
CA THR A 603 1.75 15.87 15.52
C THR A 603 1.32 15.87 14.07
N ASP A 604 0.13 16.42 13.80
CA ASP A 604 -0.35 16.57 12.44
C ASP A 604 0.60 17.40 11.57
N TYR A 605 0.77 16.96 10.34
CA TYR A 605 1.52 17.65 9.29
C TYR A 605 0.81 17.42 7.96
N VAL A 606 0.01 18.40 7.55
CA VAL A 606 -0.77 18.40 6.31
C VAL A 606 -0.29 19.59 5.47
N VAL A 607 0.13 19.32 4.24
CA VAL A 607 0.71 20.30 3.31
C VAL A 607 -0.01 20.36 1.97
N SER A 608 -0.79 19.32 1.64
CA SER A 608 -1.63 19.27 0.46
C SER A 608 -2.93 20.05 0.66
N ASN A 609 -3.68 20.22 -0.41
CA ASN A 609 -5.00 20.86 -0.38
C ASN A 609 -6.12 19.89 0.04
N ILE A 610 -5.79 18.74 0.66
CA ILE A 610 -6.79 17.73 1.03
C ILE A 610 -7.91 18.29 1.90
N GLY A 611 -7.63 19.26 2.78
CA GLY A 611 -8.68 19.93 3.57
C GLY A 611 -9.73 20.61 2.69
N GLU A 612 -9.28 21.39 1.70
CA GLU A 612 -10.17 22.08 0.75
C GLU A 612 -10.93 21.09 -0.14
N TYR A 613 -10.29 20.00 -0.56
CA TYR A 613 -10.94 18.96 -1.35
C TYR A 613 -11.97 18.21 -0.51
N ALA A 614 -11.67 17.91 0.75
CA ALA A 614 -12.56 17.19 1.63
C ALA A 614 -13.83 18.00 1.97
N ASP A 615 -13.72 19.31 2.12
CA ASP A 615 -14.88 20.19 2.35
C ASP A 615 -15.82 20.28 1.13
N LYS A 616 -15.31 19.94 -0.06
CA LYS A 616 -16.08 19.89 -1.32
C LYS A 616 -16.77 18.54 -1.55
N VAL A 617 -16.30 17.46 -0.93
CA VAL A 617 -16.92 16.13 -1.06
C VAL A 617 -18.36 16.19 -0.54
N LYS A 618 -19.31 15.63 -1.32
CA LYS A 618 -20.76 15.76 -1.04
C LYS A 618 -21.25 14.75 0.00
N ILE A 619 -20.58 14.70 1.14
CA ILE A 619 -20.89 13.84 2.28
C ILE A 619 -20.83 14.70 3.54
N TYR A 620 -21.97 14.93 4.19
CA TYR A 620 -22.12 15.88 5.30
C TYR A 620 -22.58 15.17 6.57
N GLU A 621 -22.29 15.73 7.75
CA GLU A 621 -22.86 15.22 9.00
C GLU A 621 -24.39 15.37 8.98
N GLU A 622 -25.13 14.52 9.70
CA GLU A 622 -26.61 14.51 9.61
C GLU A 622 -27.25 15.87 9.88
N ASP A 623 -26.72 16.62 10.84
CA ASP A 623 -27.27 17.92 11.22
C ASP A 623 -26.96 19.01 10.19
N GLU A 624 -25.80 18.93 9.53
CA GLU A 624 -25.45 19.77 8.37
C GLU A 624 -26.35 19.43 7.18
N GLN A 625 -26.64 18.15 6.96
CA GLN A 625 -27.49 17.69 5.86
C GLN A 625 -28.95 18.17 6.02
N LYS A 626 -29.46 18.19 7.25
CA LYS A 626 -30.78 18.79 7.57
C LYS A 626 -30.82 20.30 7.33
N ALA A 627 -29.69 20.99 7.50
CA ALA A 627 -29.59 22.42 7.22
C ALA A 627 -29.48 22.68 5.70
N ALA A 628 -28.66 21.90 4.98
CA ALA A 628 -28.51 21.98 3.54
C ALA A 628 -29.77 21.60 2.77
N ALA A 629 -30.59 20.68 3.29
CA ALA A 629 -31.89 20.34 2.69
C ALA A 629 -32.97 21.40 2.89
N LYS A 630 -32.73 22.39 3.77
CA LYS A 630 -33.65 23.51 4.05
C LYS A 630 -33.26 24.81 3.34
N SER A 631 -32.06 24.89 2.78
CA SER A 631 -31.55 25.98 1.93
C SER A 631 -31.72 25.64 0.46
#